data_AF-A0A3M8F1Y3-F1
#
_entry.id   AF-A0A3M8F1Y3-F1
#
_cell.length_a   1.000
_cell.length_b   1.000
_cell.length_c   1.000
_cell.angle_alpha   90.00
_cell.angle_beta   90.00
_cell.angle_gamma   90.00
#
_symmetry.space_group_name_H-M   'P 1'
#
loop_
_entity.id
_entity.type
_entity.pdbx_description
1 polymer ?
#
loop_
_entity_poly.entity_id
_entity_poly.type
_entity_poly.pdbx_seq_one_letter_code
_entity_poly.pdbx_strand_id
1 'polypeptide(L)'
;MGRFVVVLALFVWCAAVGTSWGGTFECKVCHSKKPGMVKMHEAVRGRGCFGCHKVGEKLMGKGEPKDTGSLMKRRAADPLCVECHGKVSAPASGSPRHPGVSPVVNQ
;
A
#
# COMPACT_ATOMS: atom_id res chain seq x y z
N MET A 1 22.85 -38.33 -29.11
CA MET A 1 22.63 -36.92 -29.52
C MET A 1 21.19 -36.45 -29.25
N GLY A 2 20.14 -37.25 -29.52
CA GLY A 2 18.74 -36.80 -29.35
C GLY A 2 18.27 -36.43 -27.93
N ARG A 3 18.77 -37.09 -26.88
CA ARG A 3 18.33 -36.82 -25.49
C ARG A 3 18.74 -35.42 -24.99
N PHE A 4 19.89 -34.91 -25.41
CA PHE A 4 20.35 -33.56 -25.03
C PHE A 4 19.53 -32.47 -25.72
N VAL A 5 19.13 -32.69 -26.98
CA VAL A 5 18.29 -31.74 -27.73
C VAL A 5 16.90 -31.58 -27.10
N VAL A 6 16.31 -32.68 -26.63
CA VAL A 6 15.00 -32.67 -25.95
C VAL A 6 15.07 -31.96 -24.60
N VAL A 7 16.14 -32.18 -23.82
CA VAL A 7 16.33 -31.52 -22.53
C VAL A 7 16.54 -30.01 -22.70
N LEU A 8 17.31 -29.59 -23.70
CA LEU A 8 17.51 -28.18 -24.01
C LEU A 8 16.22 -27.51 -24.49
N ALA A 9 15.44 -28.19 -25.32
CA ALA A 9 14.13 -27.68 -25.78
C ALA A 9 13.15 -27.48 -24.61
N LEU A 10 13.11 -28.41 -23.64
CA LEU A 10 12.28 -28.29 -22.44
C LEU A 10 12.75 -27.15 -21.52
N PHE A 11 14.06 -26.96 -21.36
CA PHE A 11 14.60 -25.87 -20.55
C PHE A 11 14.27 -24.49 -21.15
N VAL A 12 14.37 -24.35 -22.48
CA VAL A 12 13.99 -23.13 -23.20
C VAL A 12 12.48 -22.87 -23.08
N TRP A 13 11.65 -23.91 -23.15
CA TRP A 13 10.21 -23.78 -22.96
C TRP A 13 9.85 -23.34 -21.53
N CYS A 14 10.47 -23.94 -20.51
CA CYS A 14 10.23 -23.54 -19.12
C CYS A 14 10.67 -22.10 -18.83
N ALA A 15 11.77 -21.64 -19.43
CA ALA A 15 12.21 -20.25 -19.30
C ALA A 15 11.26 -19.25 -20.00
N ALA A 16 10.58 -19.65 -21.08
CA ALA A 16 9.66 -18.79 -21.81
C ALA A 16 8.28 -18.60 -21.12
N VAL A 17 7.89 -19.47 -20.19
CA VAL A 17 6.55 -19.46 -19.55
C VAL A 17 6.57 -18.81 -18.15
N GLY A 18 7.73 -18.48 -17.60
CA GLY A 18 7.85 -18.09 -16.20
C GLY A 18 8.04 -16.60 -15.93
N THR A 19 7.04 -15.73 -16.10
CA THR A 19 6.97 -14.43 -15.36
C THR A 19 5.60 -13.72 -15.50
N SER A 20 4.52 -14.23 -14.90
CA SER A 20 3.26 -13.44 -14.80
C SER A 20 2.49 -13.62 -13.50
N TRP A 21 3.18 -13.87 -12.38
CA TRP A 21 2.57 -13.90 -11.03
C TRP A 21 2.61 -12.53 -10.33
N GLY A 22 2.19 -11.47 -11.01
CA GLY A 22 2.21 -10.10 -10.47
C GLY A 22 0.83 -9.49 -10.16
N GLY A 23 -0.27 -10.21 -10.40
CA GLY A 23 -1.60 -9.58 -10.59
C GLY A 23 -2.59 -9.61 -9.42
N THR A 24 -2.26 -10.10 -8.22
CA THR A 24 -3.31 -10.52 -7.25
C THR A 24 -3.56 -9.60 -6.05
N PHE A 25 -2.96 -8.42 -5.98
CA PHE A 25 -3.12 -7.52 -4.81
C PHE A 25 -3.73 -6.18 -5.18
N GLU A 26 -4.81 -6.19 -5.97
CA GLU A 26 -5.64 -5.02 -6.19
C GLU A 26 -6.88 -5.12 -5.30
N CYS A 27 -7.10 -4.12 -4.47
CA CYS A 27 -8.31 -4.05 -3.66
C CYS A 27 -9.50 -3.66 -4.56
N LYS A 28 -10.32 -4.64 -4.96
CA LYS A 28 -11.47 -4.44 -5.84
C LYS A 28 -12.71 -3.85 -5.14
N VAL A 29 -12.89 -4.16 -3.85
CA VAL A 29 -14.06 -3.76 -3.06
C VAL A 29 -13.61 -3.19 -1.71
N CYS A 30 -14.09 -1.99 -1.36
CA CYS A 30 -13.85 -1.39 -0.05
C CYS A 30 -15.03 -1.71 0.89
N HIS A 31 -14.76 -2.40 2.00
CA HIS A 31 -15.76 -2.70 3.03
C HIS A 31 -15.79 -1.67 4.18
N SER A 32 -14.97 -0.61 4.10
CA SER A 32 -14.93 0.40 5.16
C SER A 32 -16.15 1.32 5.05
N LYS A 33 -16.87 1.49 6.16
CA LYS A 33 -17.93 2.50 6.27
C LYS A 33 -17.38 3.91 6.50
N LYS A 34 -16.06 4.07 6.69
CA LYS A 34 -15.44 5.37 6.98
C LYS A 34 -15.19 6.12 5.67
N PRO A 35 -15.82 7.28 5.44
CA PRO A 35 -15.71 8.00 4.16
C PRO A 35 -14.27 8.41 3.85
N GLY A 36 -13.47 8.75 4.87
CA GLY A 36 -12.06 9.06 4.69
C GLY A 36 -11.22 7.88 4.17
N MET A 37 -11.54 6.65 4.58
CA MET A 37 -10.85 5.44 4.09
C MET A 37 -11.29 5.10 2.67
N VAL A 38 -12.57 5.29 2.34
CA VAL A 38 -13.09 5.11 0.98
C VAL A 38 -12.40 6.10 0.02
N LYS A 39 -12.34 7.38 0.37
CA LYS A 39 -11.67 8.40 -0.47
C LYS A 39 -10.19 8.10 -0.69
N MET A 40 -9.49 7.62 0.34
CA MET A 40 -8.09 7.18 0.19
C MET A 40 -7.99 6.00 -0.77
N HIS A 41 -8.86 5.01 -0.61
CA HIS A 41 -8.88 3.81 -1.43
C HIS A 41 -9.18 4.10 -2.91
N GLU A 42 -10.11 5.01 -3.19
CA GLU A 42 -10.40 5.51 -4.53
C GLU A 42 -9.19 6.22 -5.14
N ALA A 43 -8.48 7.04 -4.37
CA ALA A 43 -7.31 7.76 -4.84
C ALA A 43 -6.12 6.86 -5.20
N VAL A 44 -6.04 5.64 -4.63
CA VAL A 44 -5.01 4.64 -4.93
C VAL A 44 -5.52 3.48 -5.79
N ARG A 45 -6.73 3.59 -6.35
CA ARG A 45 -7.32 2.53 -7.18
C ARG A 45 -6.43 2.23 -8.40
N GLY A 46 -6.18 0.95 -8.65
CA GLY A 46 -5.26 0.50 -9.70
C GLY A 46 -3.77 0.49 -9.29
N ARG A 47 -3.40 1.09 -8.15
CA ARG A 47 -2.12 0.81 -7.49
C ARG A 47 -2.28 -0.46 -6.64
N GLY A 48 -1.42 -1.44 -6.84
CA GLY A 48 -1.42 -2.67 -6.02
C GLY A 48 -1.03 -2.38 -4.57
N CYS A 49 -1.38 -3.28 -3.64
CA CYS A 49 -1.06 -3.16 -2.21
C CYS A 49 0.43 -2.91 -1.93
N PHE A 50 1.31 -3.42 -2.79
CA PHE A 50 2.77 -3.29 -2.68
C PHE A 50 3.36 -2.23 -3.61
N GLY A 51 2.51 -1.35 -4.17
CA GLY A 51 2.94 -0.30 -5.09
C GLY A 51 3.69 0.85 -4.42
N CYS A 52 3.48 1.05 -3.12
CA CYS A 52 4.21 2.06 -2.34
C CYS A 52 5.22 1.41 -1.38
N HIS A 53 4.83 0.37 -0.65
CA HIS A 53 5.74 -0.33 0.27
C HIS A 53 5.73 -1.84 0.06
N LYS A 54 6.91 -2.45 0.12
CA LYS A 54 7.06 -3.90 -0.05
C LYS A 54 6.67 -4.66 1.22
N VAL A 55 6.35 -5.94 1.05
CA VAL A 55 6.16 -6.86 2.19
C VAL A 55 7.42 -6.85 3.06
N GLY A 56 7.25 -6.59 4.36
CA GLY A 56 8.34 -6.52 5.33
C GLY A 56 8.86 -5.12 5.60
N GLU A 57 8.52 -4.11 4.78
CA GLU A 57 8.79 -2.72 5.13
C GLU A 57 7.89 -2.30 6.31
N LYS A 58 8.52 -1.76 7.36
CA LYS A 58 7.85 -1.43 8.63
C LYS A 58 7.03 -0.15 8.56
N LEU A 59 6.25 0.11 7.50
CA LEU A 59 5.45 1.33 7.40
C LEU A 59 4.45 1.48 8.57
N MET A 60 3.92 0.36 9.05
CA MET A 60 2.97 0.27 10.17
C MET A 60 3.34 -0.84 11.16
N GLY A 61 4.62 -1.22 11.18
CA GLY A 61 5.14 -2.33 11.98
C GLY A 61 4.99 -2.13 13.49
N LYS A 62 5.20 -3.21 14.25
CA LYS A 62 5.34 -3.10 15.71
C LYS A 62 6.57 -2.23 16.01
N GLY A 63 6.36 -1.09 16.67
CA GLY A 63 7.40 -0.12 17.02
C GLY A 63 7.27 1.25 16.33
N GLU A 64 6.48 1.36 15.25
CA GLU A 64 6.22 2.66 14.65
C GLU A 64 5.12 3.41 15.42
N PRO A 65 5.33 4.68 15.79
CA PRO A 65 4.26 5.53 16.31
C PRO A 65 3.11 5.63 15.29
N LYS A 66 1.88 5.54 15.81
CA LYS A 66 0.62 5.56 15.04
C LYS A 66 -0.33 6.68 15.50
N ASP A 67 0.13 7.54 16.38
CA ASP A 67 -0.60 8.75 16.76
C ASP A 67 -0.72 9.70 15.56
N THR A 68 -1.71 10.58 15.59
CA THR A 68 -1.98 11.47 14.46
C THR A 68 -0.78 12.35 14.11
N GLY A 69 -0.01 12.80 15.09
CA GLY A 69 1.16 13.66 14.87
C GLY A 69 2.26 12.92 14.11
N SER A 70 2.62 11.71 14.53
CA SER A 70 3.61 10.89 13.85
C SER A 70 3.18 10.50 12.43
N LEU A 71 1.91 10.17 12.23
CA LEU A 71 1.39 9.88 10.89
C LEU A 71 1.46 11.08 9.95
N MET A 72 1.13 12.29 10.42
CA MET A 72 1.25 13.50 9.60
C MET A 72 2.70 13.85 9.31
N LYS A 73 3.60 13.67 10.29
CA LYS A 73 5.03 13.86 10.09
C LYS A 73 5.58 12.89 9.04
N ARG A 74 5.19 11.61 9.10
CA ARG A 74 5.58 10.62 8.08
C ARG A 74 5.01 10.97 6.71
N ARG A 75 3.74 11.37 6.63
CA ARG A 75 3.10 11.80 5.36
C ARG A 75 3.83 12.94 4.67
N ALA A 76 4.43 13.86 5.44
CA ALA A 76 5.17 15.00 4.91
C ALA A 76 6.64 14.68 4.58
N ALA A 77 7.24 13.69 5.25
CA ALA A 77 8.65 13.37 5.11
C ALA A 77 8.95 12.18 4.18
N ASP A 78 8.01 11.23 4.06
CA ASP A 78 8.21 10.01 3.29
C ASP A 78 8.11 10.31 1.77
N PRO A 79 9.16 9.96 0.98
CA PRO A 79 9.22 10.25 -0.45
C PRO A 79 8.05 9.66 -1.25
N LEU A 80 7.49 8.53 -0.81
CA LEU A 80 6.36 7.88 -1.49
C LEU A 80 5.04 8.58 -1.16
N CYS A 81 4.94 9.17 0.04
CA CYS A 81 3.76 9.92 0.44
C CYS A 81 3.70 11.30 -0.24
N VAL A 82 4.85 11.97 -0.39
CA VAL A 82 4.91 13.32 -0.99
C VAL A 82 4.55 13.34 -2.47
N GLU A 83 4.64 12.21 -3.19
CA GLU A 83 4.12 12.10 -4.57
C GLU A 83 2.65 12.52 -4.67
N CYS A 84 1.85 12.12 -3.69
CA CYS A 84 0.42 12.42 -3.62
C CYS A 84 0.09 13.58 -2.68
N HIS A 85 0.94 13.85 -1.67
CA HIS A 85 0.66 14.80 -0.59
C HIS A 85 1.50 16.09 -0.63
N GLY A 86 2.54 16.17 -1.45
CA GLY A 86 3.45 17.32 -1.57
C GLY A 86 3.01 18.40 -2.57
N LYS A 87 2.09 18.08 -3.49
CA LYS A 87 1.55 19.06 -4.45
C LYS A 87 0.43 19.86 -3.78
N VAL A 88 0.80 21.01 -3.19
CA VAL A 88 -0.07 22.04 -2.63
C VAL A 88 -1.36 21.47 -2.02
N SER A 89 -1.23 20.92 -0.81
CA SER A 89 -2.40 20.67 0.02
C SER A 89 -3.05 22.02 0.33
N ALA A 90 -4.12 22.37 -0.38
CA ALA A 90 -5.14 23.26 0.15
C ALA A 90 -5.45 22.82 1.60
N PRO A 91 -5.70 23.75 2.54
CA PRO A 91 -5.93 23.40 3.93
C PRO A 91 -7.02 22.34 3.99
N ALA A 92 -6.75 21.27 4.74
CA ALA A 92 -7.63 20.15 4.97
C ALA A 92 -9.10 20.60 4.99
N SER A 93 -9.79 20.46 3.85
CA SER A 93 -11.19 20.86 3.74
C SER A 93 -11.95 19.99 4.73
N GLY A 94 -12.53 20.64 5.73
CA GLY A 94 -13.01 20.07 6.98
C GLY A 94 -13.71 18.72 6.83
N SER A 95 -13.19 17.73 7.56
CA SER A 95 -14.02 16.65 8.08
C SER A 95 -14.32 17.00 9.54
N PRO A 96 -15.58 16.96 10.01
CA PRO A 96 -15.87 17.20 11.41
C PRO A 96 -15.07 16.19 12.22
N ARG A 97 -14.31 16.66 13.22
CA ARG A 97 -13.76 15.79 14.25
C ARG A 97 -14.92 14.97 14.78
N HIS A 98 -14.86 13.64 14.66
CA HIS A 98 -15.73 12.77 15.42
C HIS A 98 -15.49 13.08 16.90
N PRO A 99 -16.48 13.58 17.66
CA PRO A 99 -16.40 13.56 19.10
C PRO A 99 -16.62 12.11 19.52
N GLY A 100 -15.66 11.51 20.20
CA GLY A 100 -15.85 10.20 20.82
C GLY A 100 -14.80 9.17 20.46
N VAL A 101 -13.56 9.40 20.92
CA VAL A 101 -12.84 8.34 21.62
C VAL A 101 -12.01 9.01 22.71
N SER A 102 -12.49 8.97 23.96
CA SER A 102 -11.71 9.37 25.13
C SER A 102 -10.42 8.54 25.19
N PRO A 103 -9.29 9.11 25.63
CA PRO A 103 -8.14 8.29 25.99
C PRO A 103 -8.53 7.44 27.20
N VAL A 104 -8.49 6.12 27.05
CA VAL A 104 -8.44 5.21 28.19
C VAL A 104 -7.15 5.50 28.93
N VAL A 105 -7.28 6.22 30.04
CA VAL A 105 -6.28 6.36 31.09
C VAL A 105 -6.30 5.05 31.85
N ASN A 106 -5.22 4.28 31.80
CA ASN A 106 -5.09 3.06 32.58
C ASN A 106 -4.58 3.45 33.96
N GLN A 107 -5.41 3.21 34.99
CA GLN A 107 -4.97 3.08 36.39
C GLN A 107 -4.33 1.70 36.59
#